data_AF-A0A4Z0A3M3-F1
#
_entry.id   AF-A0A4Z0A3M3-F1
#
_cell.length_a   1.000
_cell.length_b   1.000
_cell.length_c   1.000
_cell.angle_alpha   90.00
_cell.angle_beta   90.00
_cell.angle_gamma   90.00
#
_symmetry.space_group_name_H-M   'P 1'
#
loop_
_entity.id
_entity.type
_entity.pdbx_description
1 polymer ?
#
loop_
_entity_poly.entity_id
_entity_poly.type
_entity_poly.pdbx_seq_one_letter_code
_entity_poly.pdbx_strand_id
1 'polypeptide(L)'
;MRTSFLYIVDEVLHGLAVLEQASPSVVLTSSKADDKFMDICREYMDTAGGLFQIRPHKDFNPVKGHARLLSVGFLLELPHEDLSELQAGPDSESTSEARNAYEFMRRRRDEQGDPSLKRWNASIRMSNFASVDSAPLCVGSIGALLDHLTRERAVGELEDEGIGGLEVRGIEALALDEVMQINADALS
;
A
#
# COMPACT_ATOMS: atom_id res chain seq x y z
N MET A 1 1.28 14.36 10.64
CA MET A 1 2.13 13.27 11.17
C MET A 1 2.55 12.43 9.97
N ARG A 2 3.84 12.36 9.62
CA ARG A 2 4.32 11.50 8.53
C ARG A 2 4.48 10.10 9.11
N THR A 3 3.60 9.19 8.75
CA THR A 3 3.73 7.79 9.17
C THR A 3 4.53 7.07 8.10
N SER A 4 5.84 7.00 8.30
CA SER A 4 6.75 6.23 7.44
C SER A 4 6.73 4.77 7.88
N PHE A 5 6.57 3.86 6.92
CA PHE A 5 6.53 2.42 7.16
C PHE A 5 7.57 1.73 6.28
N LEU A 6 8.34 0.80 6.84
CA LEU A 6 9.49 0.21 6.18
C LEU A 6 9.48 -1.32 6.19
N TYR A 7 9.89 -1.94 5.07
CA TYR A 7 10.10 -3.38 4.93
C TYR A 7 11.54 -3.68 4.57
N ILE A 8 12.16 -4.59 5.30
CA ILE A 8 13.49 -5.13 4.98
C ILE A 8 13.35 -6.64 4.89
N VAL A 9 13.84 -7.21 3.78
CA VAL A 9 14.18 -8.63 3.71
C VAL A 9 15.58 -8.75 3.12
N ASP A 10 16.43 -9.45 3.87
CA ASP A 10 17.78 -9.95 3.54
C ASP A 10 18.89 -8.92 3.31
N GLU A 11 19.48 -8.45 4.41
CA GLU A 11 20.87 -8.71 4.79
C GLU A 11 21.15 -8.02 6.14
N VAL A 12 21.80 -8.72 7.07
CA VAL A 12 21.97 -8.28 8.47
C VAL A 12 22.65 -6.90 8.60
N LEU A 13 23.58 -6.57 7.70
CA LEU A 13 24.24 -5.26 7.69
C LEU A 13 23.37 -4.16 7.07
N HIS A 14 22.66 -4.45 5.99
CA HIS A 14 21.82 -3.48 5.31
C HIS A 14 20.53 -3.18 6.09
N GLY A 15 20.06 -4.12 6.91
CA GLY A 15 18.83 -3.94 7.68
C GLY A 15 18.88 -2.78 8.67
N LEU A 16 19.98 -2.61 9.41
CA LEU A 16 20.10 -1.51 10.37
C LEU A 16 20.12 -0.15 9.66
N ALA A 17 20.90 -0.02 8.57
CA ALA A 17 20.96 1.21 7.78
C ALA A 17 19.59 1.62 7.24
N VAL A 18 18.80 0.63 6.81
CA VAL A 18 17.44 0.89 6.33
C VAL A 18 16.54 1.37 7.48
N LEU A 19 16.59 0.72 8.65
CA LEU A 19 15.83 1.15 9.85
C LEU A 19 16.17 2.59 10.24
N GLU A 20 17.46 2.92 10.31
CA GLU A 20 17.93 4.27 10.63
C GLU A 20 17.44 5.31 9.62
N GLN A 21 17.49 5.01 8.33
CA GLN A 21 17.05 5.94 7.28
C GLN A 21 15.54 6.13 7.26
N ALA A 22 14.75 5.08 7.47
CA ALA A 22 13.30 5.17 7.35
C ALA A 22 12.60 5.58 8.64
N SER A 23 13.26 5.41 9.80
CA SER A 23 12.71 5.73 11.13
C SER A 23 11.29 5.18 11.36
N PRO A 24 11.08 3.86 11.20
CA PRO A 24 9.73 3.29 11.24
C PRO A 24 9.11 3.37 12.63
N SER A 25 7.80 3.59 12.69
CA SER A 25 7.01 3.50 13.93
C SER A 25 6.63 2.05 14.29
N VAL A 26 6.59 1.17 13.29
CA VAL A 26 6.30 -0.25 13.44
C VAL A 26 7.19 -1.07 12.51
N VAL A 27 7.72 -2.19 13.02
CA VAL A 27 8.48 -3.19 12.27
C VAL A 27 7.80 -4.55 12.41
N LEU A 28 7.50 -5.16 11.26
CA LEU A 28 6.89 -6.48 11.17
C LEU A 28 7.90 -7.46 10.61
N THR A 29 8.14 -8.57 11.32
CA THR A 29 9.00 -9.65 10.83
C THR A 29 8.21 -10.93 10.60
N SER A 30 8.66 -11.73 9.64
CA SER A 30 8.17 -13.09 9.45
C SER A 30 8.66 -13.98 10.58
N SER A 31 7.83 -14.91 11.05
CA SER A 31 8.21 -15.96 12.00
C SER A 31 9.30 -16.92 11.49
N LYS A 32 9.74 -16.75 10.24
CA LYS A 32 10.87 -17.47 9.62
C LYS A 32 12.07 -16.56 9.32
N ALA A 33 12.05 -15.30 9.77
CA ALA A 33 13.21 -14.43 9.64
C ALA A 33 14.37 -14.96 10.50
N ASP A 34 15.59 -14.55 10.18
CA ASP A 34 16.77 -14.90 10.96
C ASP A 34 16.68 -14.32 12.39
N ASP A 35 17.06 -15.12 13.39
CA ASP A 35 16.94 -14.73 14.80
C ASP A 35 17.80 -13.50 15.13
N LYS A 36 19.01 -13.41 14.57
CA LYS A 36 19.89 -12.24 14.80
C LYS A 36 19.29 -10.99 14.18
N PHE A 37 18.72 -11.11 12.98
CA PHE A 37 18.00 -10.00 12.36
C PHE A 37 16.80 -9.56 13.20
N MET A 38 15.99 -10.49 13.72
CA MET A 38 14.87 -10.17 14.59
C MET A 38 15.32 -9.48 15.89
N ASP A 39 16.45 -9.89 16.47
CA ASP A 39 17.01 -9.26 17.66
C ASP A 39 17.47 -7.82 17.39
N ILE A 40 18.14 -7.56 16.25
CA ILE A 40 18.53 -6.21 15.82
C ILE A 40 17.29 -5.32 15.64
N CYS A 41 16.27 -5.80 14.95
CA CYS A 41 15.03 -5.04 14.77
C CYS A 41 14.36 -4.74 16.12
N ARG A 42 14.35 -5.69 17.05
CA ARG A 42 13.76 -5.50 18.38
C ARG A 42 14.53 -4.44 19.17
N GLU A 43 15.86 -4.56 19.24
CA GLU A 43 16.72 -3.62 19.95
C GLU A 43 16.63 -2.19 19.39
N TYR A 44 16.61 -2.05 18.07
CA TYR A 44 16.38 -0.77 17.41
C TYR A 44 15.03 -0.16 17.81
N MET A 45 13.94 -0.94 17.75
CA MET A 45 12.60 -0.45 18.07
C MET A 45 12.42 -0.15 19.56
N ASP A 46 13.04 -0.91 20.45
CA ASP A 46 13.07 -0.64 21.90
C ASP A 46 13.76 0.69 22.20
N THR A 47 14.83 1.02 21.45
CA THR A 47 15.56 2.29 21.56
C THR A 47 14.79 3.46 20.96
N ALA A 48 14.18 3.25 19.78
CA ALA A 48 13.40 4.26 19.07
C ALA A 48 12.00 4.50 19.67
N GLY A 49 11.54 3.63 20.58
CA GLY A 49 10.21 3.68 21.18
C GLY A 49 9.08 3.26 20.24
N GLY A 50 9.38 2.41 19.25
CA GLY A 50 8.41 1.92 18.28
C GLY A 50 7.89 0.51 18.57
N LEU A 51 6.99 0.00 17.72
CA LEU A 51 6.41 -1.33 17.86
C LEU A 51 7.18 -2.39 17.04
N PHE A 52 7.64 -3.45 17.69
CA PHE A 52 8.15 -4.65 17.01
C PHE A 52 7.15 -5.81 17.12
N GLN A 53 6.80 -6.44 15.99
CA GLN A 53 5.86 -7.56 15.96
C GLN A 53 6.31 -8.69 15.03
N ILE A 54 6.33 -9.92 15.56
CA ILE A 54 6.51 -11.14 14.77
C ILE A 54 5.16 -11.60 14.23
N ARG A 55 5.10 -11.87 12.93
CA ARG A 55 3.89 -12.27 12.19
C ARG A 55 4.06 -13.65 11.55
N PRO A 56 2.98 -14.44 11.41
CA PRO A 56 3.06 -15.73 10.72
C PRO A 56 3.60 -15.59 9.29
N HIS A 57 4.51 -16.47 8.88
CA HIS A 57 5.12 -16.42 7.55
C HIS A 57 4.10 -16.36 6.38
N LYS A 58 2.92 -16.97 6.53
CA LYS A 58 1.84 -16.94 5.52
C LYS A 58 1.31 -15.53 5.21
N ASP A 59 1.55 -14.56 6.09
CA ASP A 59 1.15 -13.17 5.90
C ASP A 59 2.03 -12.47 4.85
N PHE A 60 3.26 -12.97 4.63
CA PHE A 60 4.25 -12.43 3.69
C PHE A 60 4.18 -13.08 2.30
N ASN A 61 2.98 -13.46 1.85
CA ASN A 61 2.82 -14.12 0.57
C ASN A 61 2.87 -13.08 -0.58
N PRO A 62 3.80 -13.20 -1.55
CA PRO A 62 3.94 -12.21 -2.62
C PRO A 62 2.69 -12.08 -3.52
N VAL A 63 2.02 -13.20 -3.83
CA VAL A 63 0.81 -13.19 -4.66
C VAL A 63 -0.32 -12.43 -3.96
N LYS A 64 -0.48 -12.64 -2.65
CA LYS A 64 -1.46 -11.89 -1.84
C LYS A 64 -1.06 -10.42 -1.72
N GLY A 65 0.21 -10.13 -1.49
CA GLY A 65 0.72 -8.76 -1.40
C GLY A 65 0.47 -7.96 -2.68
N HIS A 66 0.77 -8.57 -3.83
CA HIS A 66 0.48 -7.98 -5.13
C HIS A 66 -1.02 -7.70 -5.31
N ALA A 67 -1.86 -8.68 -4.97
CA ALA A 67 -3.31 -8.51 -5.08
C ALA A 67 -3.87 -7.39 -4.20
N ARG A 68 -3.30 -7.19 -3.01
CA ARG A 68 -3.65 -6.14 -2.05
C ARG A 68 -3.20 -4.77 -2.52
N LEU A 69 -1.98 -4.68 -3.03
CA LEU A 69 -1.43 -3.48 -3.61
C LEU A 69 -2.32 -2.92 -4.73
N LEU A 70 -2.79 -3.78 -5.64
CA LEU A 70 -3.74 -3.39 -6.69
C LEU A 70 -5.13 -2.97 -6.17
N SER A 71 -5.39 -3.13 -4.88
CA SER A 71 -6.67 -2.78 -4.24
C SER A 71 -6.58 -1.49 -3.42
N VAL A 72 -5.41 -0.83 -3.41
CA VAL A 72 -5.24 0.46 -2.73
C VAL A 72 -5.97 1.55 -3.51
N GLY A 73 -6.76 2.37 -2.82
CA GLY A 73 -7.65 3.38 -3.42
C GLY A 73 -6.97 4.31 -4.43
N PHE A 74 -5.80 4.88 -4.07
CA PHE A 74 -5.10 5.86 -4.92
C PHE A 74 -4.67 5.31 -6.29
N LEU A 75 -4.47 3.99 -6.40
CA LEU A 75 -4.12 3.33 -7.66
C LEU A 75 -5.35 3.05 -8.51
N LEU A 76 -6.48 2.75 -7.87
CA LEU A 76 -7.76 2.47 -8.52
C LEU A 76 -8.44 3.73 -9.06
N GLU A 77 -8.28 4.86 -8.38
CA GLU A 77 -8.94 6.12 -8.71
C GLU A 77 -8.13 6.92 -9.73
N LEU A 78 -8.56 6.89 -10.99
CA LEU A 78 -8.11 7.88 -11.97
C LEU A 78 -8.58 9.26 -11.49
N PRO A 79 -7.73 10.30 -11.52
CA PRO A 79 -8.24 11.67 -11.44
C PRO A 79 -9.34 11.79 -12.48
N HIS A 80 -10.53 12.17 -12.05
CA HIS A 80 -11.60 12.53 -12.95
C HIS A 80 -11.17 13.85 -13.60
N GLU A 81 -10.24 13.80 -14.55
CA GLU A 81 -10.15 14.88 -15.53
C GLU A 81 -11.54 14.95 -16.14
N ASP A 82 -12.10 16.16 -16.15
CA ASP A 82 -13.46 16.49 -16.57
C ASP A 82 -13.77 16.05 -18.01
N LEU A 83 -13.90 14.74 -18.25
CA LEU A 83 -14.42 14.17 -19.48
C LEU A 83 -15.91 14.53 -19.66
N SER A 84 -16.54 15.06 -18.60
CA SER A 84 -17.83 15.77 -18.61
C SER A 84 -17.82 16.99 -19.53
N GLU A 85 -16.69 17.67 -19.75
CA GLU A 85 -16.63 18.83 -20.65
C GLU A 85 -16.59 18.45 -22.15
N LEU A 86 -16.29 17.18 -22.48
CA LEU A 86 -16.29 16.69 -23.86
C LEU A 86 -17.59 16.00 -24.28
N GLN A 87 -18.53 15.78 -23.36
CA GLN A 87 -19.83 15.13 -23.63
C GLN A 87 -21.05 16.05 -23.46
N ALA A 88 -20.84 17.36 -23.27
CA ALA A 88 -21.92 18.36 -23.30
C ALA A 88 -22.38 18.61 -24.76
N GLY A 89 -23.03 17.61 -25.37
CA GLY A 89 -23.92 17.84 -26.50
C GLY A 89 -25.23 18.45 -26.01
N PRO A 90 -25.82 19.42 -26.73
CA PRO A 90 -26.97 20.17 -26.22
C PRO A 90 -28.25 19.32 -26.29
N ASP A 91 -28.95 19.30 -25.16
CA ASP A 91 -30.40 19.19 -24.96
C ASP A 91 -31.21 18.10 -25.68
N SER A 92 -31.76 17.17 -24.89
CA SER A 92 -33.21 16.92 -24.94
C SER A 92 -33.72 16.31 -23.63
N GLU A 93 -34.57 17.08 -22.97
CA GLU A 93 -35.46 16.68 -21.88
C GLU A 93 -36.35 15.50 -22.28
N SER A 94 -36.58 14.55 -21.36
CA SER A 94 -37.89 13.89 -21.19
C SER A 94 -37.83 12.84 -20.07
N THR A 95 -38.49 13.15 -18.97
CA THR A 95 -39.20 12.25 -18.03
C THR A 95 -39.25 10.75 -18.38
N SER A 96 -38.70 9.91 -17.50
CA SER A 96 -39.27 8.59 -17.11
C SER A 96 -38.45 7.99 -15.97
N GLU A 97 -39.12 7.67 -14.86
CA GLU A 97 -38.57 6.86 -13.77
C GLU A 97 -37.94 5.57 -14.31
N ALA A 98 -36.78 5.21 -13.76
CA ALA A 98 -35.94 4.11 -14.21
C ALA A 98 -36.68 2.76 -14.12
N ARG A 99 -37.18 2.27 -15.27
CA ARG A 99 -37.81 0.94 -15.43
C ARG A 99 -36.94 -0.06 -16.16
N ASN A 100 -35.64 0.23 -16.34
CA ASN A 100 -34.77 -0.65 -17.11
C ASN A 100 -33.57 -1.12 -16.27
N ALA A 101 -33.58 -2.39 -15.90
CA ALA A 101 -32.47 -3.06 -15.20
C ALA A 101 -31.15 -2.94 -15.97
N TYR A 102 -31.21 -2.81 -17.30
CA TYR A 102 -30.05 -2.59 -18.15
C TYR A 102 -29.45 -1.19 -17.99
N GLU A 103 -30.30 -0.18 -17.78
CA GLU A 103 -29.87 1.20 -17.52
C GLU A 103 -29.31 1.35 -16.10
N PHE A 104 -29.89 0.63 -15.13
CA PHE A 104 -29.33 0.52 -13.78
C PHE A 104 -27.96 -0.18 -13.76
N MET A 105 -27.79 -1.29 -14.51
CA MET A 105 -26.49 -1.96 -14.66
C MET A 105 -25.47 -1.09 -15.40
N ARG A 106 -25.92 -0.30 -16.38
CA ARG A 106 -25.07 0.64 -17.12
C ARG A 106 -24.63 1.81 -16.23
N ARG A 107 -25.54 2.46 -15.51
CA ARG A 107 -25.20 3.51 -14.53
C ARG A 107 -24.25 3.01 -13.47
N ARG A 108 -24.45 1.79 -12.94
CA ARG A 108 -23.54 1.21 -11.95
C ARG A 108 -22.17 0.86 -12.54
N ARG A 109 -22.09 0.47 -13.82
CA ARG A 109 -20.81 0.30 -14.53
C ARG A 109 -20.11 1.65 -14.75
N ASP A 110 -20.87 2.70 -15.01
CA ASP A 110 -20.34 4.05 -15.22
C ASP A 110 -19.94 4.73 -13.89
N GLU A 111 -20.68 4.48 -12.79
CA GLU A 111 -20.43 5.00 -11.44
C GLU A 111 -19.35 4.21 -10.68
N GLN A 112 -19.29 2.89 -10.87
CA GLN A 112 -18.39 1.99 -10.13
C GLN A 112 -17.23 1.45 -10.97
N GLY A 113 -17.19 1.73 -12.28
CA GLY A 113 -16.19 1.25 -13.23
C GLY A 113 -16.20 -0.28 -13.42
N ASP A 114 -15.64 -0.78 -14.52
CA ASP A 114 -15.36 -2.21 -14.65
C ASP A 114 -14.22 -2.60 -13.66
N PRO A 115 -14.43 -3.52 -12.70
CA PRO A 115 -13.40 -3.92 -11.74
C PRO A 115 -12.13 -4.47 -12.40
N SER A 116 -12.28 -5.13 -13.55
CA SER A 116 -11.14 -5.65 -14.32
C SER A 116 -10.31 -4.51 -14.91
N LEU A 117 -10.99 -3.46 -15.42
CA LEU A 117 -10.37 -2.26 -15.95
C LEU A 117 -9.70 -1.44 -14.84
N LYS A 118 -10.35 -1.27 -13.69
CA LYS A 118 -9.77 -0.61 -12.51
C LYS A 118 -8.50 -1.31 -12.04
N ARG A 119 -8.53 -2.64 -11.97
CA ARG A 119 -7.37 -3.46 -11.57
C ARG A 119 -6.24 -3.36 -12.59
N TRP A 120 -6.58 -3.33 -13.88
CA TRP A 120 -5.59 -3.12 -14.94
C TRP A 120 -4.96 -1.72 -14.86
N ASN A 121 -5.76 -0.66 -14.68
CA ASN A 121 -5.26 0.71 -14.48
C ASN A 121 -4.35 0.81 -13.25
N ALA A 122 -4.75 0.20 -12.13
CA ALA A 122 -3.92 0.13 -10.94
C ALA A 122 -2.58 -0.58 -11.23
N SER A 123 -2.59 -1.64 -12.03
CA SER A 123 -1.36 -2.34 -12.44
C SER A 123 -0.44 -1.46 -13.26
N ILE A 124 -0.98 -0.70 -14.22
CA ILE A 124 -0.19 0.23 -15.04
C ILE A 124 0.41 1.34 -14.19
N ARG A 125 -0.38 1.92 -13.27
CA ARG A 125 0.09 2.99 -12.39
C ARG A 125 1.12 2.48 -11.39
N MET A 126 0.96 1.26 -10.89
CA MET A 126 1.94 0.63 -10.01
C MET A 126 3.33 0.55 -10.68
N SER A 127 3.37 0.22 -11.97
CA SER A 127 4.62 0.15 -12.73
C SER A 127 5.38 1.48 -12.81
N ASN A 128 4.73 2.62 -12.52
CA ASN A 128 5.41 3.91 -12.41
C ASN A 128 6.17 4.09 -11.09
N PHE A 129 5.79 3.35 -10.03
CA PHE A 129 6.37 3.50 -8.69
C PHE A 129 7.45 2.46 -8.41
N ALA A 130 7.27 1.23 -8.90
CA ALA A 130 8.21 0.16 -8.67
C ALA A 130 8.09 -0.97 -9.70
N SER A 131 9.23 -1.64 -9.95
CA SER A 131 9.24 -2.96 -10.58
C SER A 131 8.87 -4.03 -9.55
N VAL A 132 7.58 -4.12 -9.25
CA VAL A 132 7.02 -5.01 -8.21
C VAL A 132 7.27 -6.49 -8.54
N ASP A 133 7.32 -6.84 -9.83
CA ASP A 133 7.54 -8.21 -10.30
C ASP A 133 8.96 -8.74 -10.01
N SER A 134 9.95 -7.86 -9.86
CA SER A 134 11.35 -8.26 -9.61
C SER A 134 11.68 -8.43 -8.13
N ALA A 135 10.77 -8.10 -7.21
CA ALA A 135 11.06 -8.03 -5.77
C ALA A 135 10.01 -8.76 -4.89
N PRO A 136 9.80 -10.09 -5.08
CA PRO A 136 8.70 -10.82 -4.43
C PRO A 136 8.71 -10.72 -2.89
N LEU A 137 9.88 -10.64 -2.26
CA LEU A 137 10.02 -10.49 -0.81
C LEU A 137 9.49 -9.14 -0.32
N CYS A 138 9.77 -8.05 -1.06
CA CYS A 138 9.22 -6.72 -0.78
C CYS A 138 7.70 -6.72 -0.93
N VAL A 139 7.19 -7.34 -2.01
CA VAL A 139 5.75 -7.43 -2.26
C VAL A 139 5.01 -8.18 -1.16
N GLY A 140 5.55 -9.32 -0.71
CA GLY A 140 5.00 -10.07 0.41
C GLY A 140 4.96 -9.23 1.69
N SER A 141 6.02 -8.48 1.95
CA SER A 141 6.14 -7.62 3.14
C SER A 141 5.18 -6.43 3.12
N ILE A 142 5.04 -5.76 1.97
CA ILE A 142 4.03 -4.71 1.76
C ILE A 142 2.62 -5.29 1.98
N GLY A 143 2.37 -6.50 1.50
CA GLY A 143 1.11 -7.21 1.75
C GLY A 143 0.81 -7.40 3.23
N ALA A 144 1.82 -7.76 4.03
CA ALA A 144 1.69 -7.93 5.48
C ALA A 144 1.44 -6.60 6.21
N LEU A 145 2.03 -5.51 5.73
CA LEU A 145 1.74 -4.17 6.24
C LEU A 145 0.33 -3.73 5.96
N LEU A 146 -0.13 -3.82 4.71
CA LEU A 146 -1.45 -3.34 4.35
C LEU A 146 -2.51 -4.01 5.22
N ASP A 147 -2.33 -5.29 5.54
CA ASP A 147 -3.15 -5.99 6.53
C ASP A 147 -3.02 -5.45 7.95
N HIS A 148 -1.81 -5.13 8.40
CA HIS A 148 -1.58 -4.53 9.71
C HIS A 148 -2.29 -3.18 9.82
N LEU A 149 -2.11 -2.28 8.84
CA LEU A 149 -2.77 -0.98 8.80
C LEU A 149 -4.30 -1.11 8.75
N THR A 150 -4.81 -2.05 7.96
CA THR A 150 -6.26 -2.31 7.88
C THR A 150 -6.80 -2.73 9.24
N ARG A 151 -6.08 -3.59 9.98
CA ARG A 151 -6.48 -4.01 11.32
C ARG A 151 -6.40 -2.89 12.34
N GLU A 152 -5.33 -2.10 12.33
CA GLU A 152 -5.19 -0.94 13.23
C GLU A 152 -6.32 0.06 13.00
N ARG A 153 -6.67 0.34 11.73
CA ARG A 153 -7.80 1.20 11.40
C ARG A 153 -9.13 0.62 11.89
N ALA A 154 -9.39 -0.66 11.65
CA ALA A 154 -10.64 -1.31 12.07
C ALA A 154 -10.84 -1.34 13.60
N VAL A 155 -9.78 -1.22 14.39
CA VAL A 155 -9.87 -1.07 15.85
C VAL A 155 -10.31 0.36 16.25
N GLY A 156 -9.98 1.37 15.43
CA GLY A 156 -10.29 2.78 15.69
C GLY A 156 -11.57 3.31 15.04
N GLU A 157 -12.04 2.71 13.94
CA GLU A 157 -13.19 3.18 13.15
C GLU A 157 -14.32 2.14 13.11
N LEU A 158 -15.58 2.61 13.07
CA LEU A 158 -16.78 1.75 13.06
C LEU A 158 -17.06 1.12 11.67
N GLU A 159 -16.45 1.63 10.61
CA GLU A 159 -16.68 1.20 9.22
C GLU A 159 -15.45 0.45 8.69
N ASP A 160 -15.58 -0.85 8.44
CA ASP A 160 -14.53 -1.69 7.85
C ASP A 160 -14.56 -1.58 6.32
N GLU A 161 -13.89 -0.55 5.80
CA GLU A 161 -13.67 -0.37 4.35
C GLU A 161 -12.49 -1.21 3.82
N GLY A 162 -11.87 -2.03 4.68
CA GLY A 162 -10.69 -2.82 4.35
C GLY A 162 -9.52 -1.98 3.83
N ILE A 163 -8.79 -2.53 2.86
CA ILE A 163 -7.62 -1.89 2.23
C ILE A 163 -8.01 -0.66 1.40
N GLY A 164 -9.24 -0.65 0.84
CA GLY A 164 -9.70 0.40 -0.06
C GLY A 164 -9.77 1.77 0.60
N GLY A 165 -10.06 1.82 1.90
CA GLY A 165 -10.11 3.07 2.64
C GLY A 165 -8.81 3.46 3.35
N LEU A 166 -7.70 2.74 3.13
CA LEU A 166 -6.40 3.22 3.59
C LEU A 166 -5.99 4.48 2.80
N GLU A 167 -5.71 5.57 3.50
CA GLU A 167 -5.16 6.80 2.89
C GLU A 167 -3.66 6.63 2.56
N VAL A 168 -3.36 5.88 1.51
CA VAL A 168 -1.99 5.72 0.99
C VAL A 168 -1.71 6.82 -0.03
N ARG A 169 -0.67 7.63 0.23
CA ARG A 169 -0.33 8.81 -0.60
C ARG A 169 0.63 8.52 -1.75
N GLY A 170 1.41 7.45 -1.62
CA GLY A 170 2.43 7.11 -2.60
C GLY A 170 3.14 5.82 -2.24
N ILE A 171 3.91 5.31 -3.20
CA ILE A 171 4.80 4.16 -3.05
C ILE A 171 6.17 4.64 -3.52
N GLU A 172 7.18 4.41 -2.70
CA GLU A 172 8.55 4.82 -2.99
C GLU A 172 9.47 3.62 -2.82
N ALA A 173 10.36 3.41 -3.79
CA ALA A 173 11.42 2.42 -3.67
C ALA A 173 12.63 3.09 -2.99
N LEU A 174 13.10 2.50 -1.89
CA LEU A 174 14.31 2.97 -1.22
C LEU A 174 15.53 2.25 -1.79
N ALA A 175 16.41 2.99 -2.44
CA ALA A 175 17.69 2.51 -2.95
C ALA A 175 18.81 2.98 -2.01
N LEU A 176 19.41 2.06 -1.24
CA LEU A 176 20.41 2.39 -0.21
C LEU A 176 21.71 2.96 -0.77
N ASP A 177 21.98 2.73 -2.05
CA ASP A 177 23.11 3.29 -2.81
C ASP A 177 22.87 4.74 -3.24
N GLU A 178 21.62 5.20 -3.22
CA GLU A 178 21.24 6.58 -3.56
C GLU A 178 21.07 7.48 -2.32
N VAL A 179 21.15 6.91 -1.10
CA VAL A 179 21.00 7.64 0.16
C VAL A 179 22.30 7.61 0.96
N MET A 180 22.77 8.79 1.38
CA MET A 180 23.95 8.89 2.24
C MET A 180 23.68 8.17 3.57
N GLN A 181 24.47 7.14 3.85
CA GLN A 181 24.41 6.40 5.11
C GLN A 181 25.08 7.25 6.20
N ILE A 182 24.25 7.99 6.95
CA ILE A 182 24.68 8.75 8.12
C ILE A 182 24.25 7.94 9.34
N ASN A 183 25.22 7.47 10.11
CA ASN A 183 24.95 6.84 11.40
C ASN A 183 24.33 7.89 12.36
N ALA A 184 23.42 7.48 13.24
CA ALA A 184 22.74 8.39 14.16
C ALA A 184 23.71 9.17 15.09
N ASP A 185 24.89 8.62 15.37
CA ASP A 185 25.95 9.27 16.14
C ASP A 185 26.63 10.45 15.40
N ALA A 186 26.51 10.52 14.08
CA ALA A 186 27.03 11.60 13.26
C ALA A 186 26.08 12.82 13.17
N LEU A 187 24.87 12.73 13.74
CA LEU A 187 23.89 13.82 13.78
C LEU A 187 23.83 14.54 15.14
N SER A 188 24.71 14.19 16.09
CA SER A 188 24.80 14.84 17.42
C SER A 188 25.56 16.15 17.41
#